data_AF-A0A9P8MRZ6-F1
#
_entry.id   AF-A0A9P8MRZ6-F1
#
_cell.length_a   1.000
_cell.length_b   1.000
_cell.length_c   1.000
_cell.angle_alpha   90.00
_cell.angle_beta   90.00
_cell.angle_gamma   90.00
#
_symmetry.space_group_name_H-M   'P 1'
#
loop_
_entity.id
_entity.type
_entity.pdbx_description
1 polymer ?
#
loop_
_entity_poly.entity_id
_entity_poly.type
_entity_poly.pdbx_seq_one_letter_code
_entity_poly.pdbx_strand_id
1 'polypeptide(L)'
;MRFSAILPFLGTISSALAAPNSVPSQDLAIESIFNATALGVDVYGPIPSDAVKVSKGHYTAEPGTKAWAWIRAQSDLTSEKGSESKLEKRQQYANIGVSMFVGDLCTGQAVWWDNVLYSYNYYTTVNMFSVGIRYRSLRVDERLDFSRGNGFNYCGTHLYSIERSAPVGCFNSQLVNCFRIDLIT
;
A
#
# COMPACT_ATOMS: atom_id res chain seq x y z
N MET A 1 -69.66 -23.39 -6.55
CA MET A 1 -68.88 -22.18 -6.20
C MET A 1 -67.66 -22.68 -5.42
N ARG A 2 -66.38 -22.49 -5.75
CA ARG A 2 -65.65 -21.68 -6.74
C ARG A 2 -64.28 -22.38 -6.99
N PHE A 3 -63.90 -22.38 -8.27
CA PHE A 3 -62.60 -22.42 -8.95
C PHE A 3 -61.29 -22.88 -8.27
N SER A 4 -60.63 -23.83 -8.95
CA SER A 4 -59.19 -24.07 -9.01
C SER A 4 -58.39 -22.86 -9.50
N ALA A 5 -57.14 -22.74 -9.06
CA ALA A 5 -56.03 -22.26 -9.89
C ALA A 5 -54.69 -22.84 -9.39
N ILE A 6 -54.15 -23.76 -10.18
CA ILE A 6 -52.75 -24.20 -10.16
C ILE A 6 -51.96 -23.10 -10.88
N LEU A 7 -50.90 -22.59 -10.25
CA LEU A 7 -49.98 -21.64 -10.87
C LEU A 7 -48.63 -22.33 -11.16
N PRO A 8 -48.30 -22.58 -12.45
CA PRO A 8 -46.95 -22.91 -12.88
C PRO A 8 -46.25 -21.63 -13.37
N PHE A 9 -45.07 -21.31 -12.83
CA PHE A 9 -44.15 -20.33 -13.44
C PHE A 9 -42.72 -20.87 -13.25
N LEU A 10 -42.16 -21.52 -14.28
CA LEU A 10 -41.30 -20.92 -15.31
C LEU A 10 -39.97 -20.41 -14.72
N GLY A 11 -38.94 -21.23 -14.91
CA GLY A 11 -37.56 -20.91 -14.61
C GLY A 11 -37.08 -19.71 -15.42
N THR A 12 -36.41 -18.80 -14.73
CA THR A 12 -35.63 -17.73 -15.32
C THR A 12 -34.16 -18.12 -15.22
N ILE A 13 -33.59 -18.53 -16.35
CA ILE A 13 -32.15 -18.70 -16.52
C ILE A 13 -31.57 -17.29 -16.55
N SER A 14 -30.98 -16.84 -15.45
CA SER A 14 -30.19 -15.61 -15.44
C SER A 14 -28.84 -15.90 -16.09
N SER A 15 -28.79 -15.74 -17.40
CA SER A 15 -27.54 -15.51 -18.13
C SER A 15 -27.07 -14.10 -17.83
N ALA A 16 -26.44 -13.89 -16.67
CA ALA A 16 -25.67 -12.68 -16.44
C ALA A 16 -24.39 -12.78 -17.28
N LEU A 17 -24.41 -12.15 -18.46
CA LEU A 17 -23.21 -11.82 -19.21
C LEU A 17 -22.21 -11.18 -18.26
N ALA A 18 -21.04 -11.79 -18.12
CA ALA A 18 -19.90 -11.17 -17.47
C ALA A 18 -19.64 -9.82 -18.16
N ALA A 19 -19.88 -8.73 -17.44
CA ALA A 19 -19.49 -7.41 -17.89
C ALA A 19 -17.96 -7.41 -18.09
N PRO A 20 -17.45 -6.80 -19.17
CA PRO A 20 -16.01 -6.63 -19.33
C PRO A 20 -15.51 -5.83 -18.13
N ASN A 21 -14.54 -6.38 -17.41
CA ASN A 21 -13.82 -5.66 -16.36
C ASN A 21 -13.34 -4.34 -16.96
N SER A 22 -13.97 -3.25 -16.53
CA SER A 22 -13.56 -1.90 -16.88
C SER A 22 -12.17 -1.69 -16.30
N VAL A 23 -11.15 -1.83 -17.15
CA VAL A 23 -9.79 -1.43 -16.85
C VAL A 23 -9.84 0.04 -16.44
N PRO A 24 -9.33 0.44 -15.26
CA PRO A 24 -9.30 1.83 -14.85
C PRO A 24 -8.60 2.67 -15.91
N SER A 25 -9.24 3.75 -16.34
CA SER A 25 -8.86 4.63 -17.45
C SER A 25 -7.52 5.39 -17.28
N GLN A 26 -6.76 5.12 -16.22
CA GLN A 26 -5.42 5.67 -15.98
C GLN A 26 -4.27 4.77 -16.47
N ASP A 27 -4.51 3.47 -16.73
CA ASP A 27 -3.46 2.53 -17.21
C ASP A 27 -3.10 2.73 -18.70
N LEU A 28 -3.88 3.51 -19.44
CA LEU A 28 -3.73 3.73 -20.88
C LEU A 28 -2.64 4.75 -21.24
N ALA A 29 -1.95 5.33 -20.25
CA ALA A 29 -0.92 6.35 -20.48
C ALA A 29 0.48 5.78 -20.77
N ILE A 30 0.70 4.47 -20.59
CA ILE A 30 2.00 3.82 -20.78
C ILE A 30 1.97 2.98 -22.06
N GLU A 31 2.79 3.37 -23.04
CA GLU A 31 2.81 2.82 -24.41
C GLU A 31 2.93 1.28 -24.45
N SER A 32 3.73 0.69 -23.56
CA SER A 32 3.93 -0.76 -23.50
C SER A 32 2.74 -1.55 -22.97
N ILE A 33 1.98 -1.00 -22.01
CA ILE A 33 0.75 -1.61 -21.48
C ILE A 33 -0.35 -1.56 -22.53
N PHE A 34 -0.47 -0.42 -23.23
CA PHE A 34 -1.40 -0.27 -24.36
C PHE A 34 -1.07 -1.26 -25.48
N ASN A 35 0.20 -1.35 -25.88
CA ASN A 35 0.65 -2.26 -26.92
C ASN A 35 0.43 -3.74 -26.54
N ALA A 36 0.68 -4.11 -25.28
CA ALA A 36 0.41 -5.48 -24.81
C ALA A 36 -1.10 -5.80 -24.81
N THR A 37 -1.93 -4.86 -24.34
CA THR A 37 -3.39 -5.04 -24.30
C THR A 37 -3.99 -5.12 -25.70
N ALA A 38 -3.49 -4.33 -26.66
CA ALA A 38 -3.88 -4.40 -28.06
C ALA A 38 -3.55 -5.75 -28.71
N LEU A 39 -2.52 -6.45 -28.22
CA LEU A 39 -2.14 -7.81 -28.64
C LEU A 39 -2.94 -8.91 -27.93
N GLY A 40 -3.93 -8.54 -27.10
CA GLY A 40 -4.75 -9.47 -26.31
C GLY A 40 -3.96 -10.17 -25.20
N VAL A 41 -2.89 -9.55 -24.72
CA VAL A 41 -2.08 -10.06 -23.60
C VAL A 41 -2.66 -9.57 -22.28
N ASP A 42 -2.93 -10.50 -21.37
CA ASP A 42 -3.25 -10.16 -19.99
C ASP A 42 -1.97 -9.75 -19.24
N VAL A 43 -1.76 -8.45 -19.13
CA VAL A 43 -0.60 -7.86 -18.44
C VAL A 43 -0.58 -8.19 -16.95
N TYR A 44 -1.73 -8.53 -16.34
CA TYR A 44 -1.80 -8.90 -14.92
C TYR A 44 -1.80 -10.42 -14.70
N GLY A 45 -1.85 -11.19 -15.79
CA GLY A 45 -1.91 -12.64 -15.79
C GLY A 45 -0.56 -13.35 -15.83
N PRO A 46 -0.57 -14.70 -15.96
CA PRO A 46 0.66 -15.49 -16.06
C PRO A 46 1.44 -15.16 -17.34
N ILE A 47 2.75 -15.44 -17.31
CA ILE A 47 3.60 -15.24 -18.49
C ILE A 47 3.05 -16.02 -19.70
N PRO A 48 2.92 -15.38 -20.87
CA PRO A 48 2.48 -16.06 -22.09
C PRO A 48 3.35 -17.27 -22.46
N SER A 49 2.74 -18.27 -23.09
CA SER A 49 3.36 -19.58 -23.38
C SER A 49 4.49 -19.53 -24.41
N ASP A 50 4.62 -18.43 -25.15
CA ASP A 50 5.68 -18.16 -26.12
C ASP A 50 6.98 -17.63 -25.47
N ALA A 51 7.04 -17.59 -24.13
CA ALA A 51 8.25 -17.28 -23.39
C ALA A 51 9.23 -18.46 -23.31
N VAL A 52 10.52 -18.20 -23.51
CA VAL A 52 11.61 -19.17 -23.40
C VAL A 52 12.27 -19.04 -22.02
N LYS A 53 12.33 -20.13 -21.26
CA LYS A 53 12.96 -20.15 -19.94
C LYS A 53 14.48 -20.28 -20.07
N VAL A 54 15.23 -19.27 -19.63
CA VAL A 54 16.70 -19.22 -19.73
C VAL A 54 17.35 -19.83 -18.49
N SER A 55 16.75 -19.61 -17.31
CA SER A 55 17.23 -20.19 -16.05
C SER A 55 16.07 -20.29 -15.04
N LYS A 56 16.35 -20.80 -13.83
CA LYS A 56 15.31 -20.90 -12.78
C LYS A 56 14.77 -19.49 -12.48
N GLY A 57 13.51 -19.25 -12.83
CA GLY A 57 12.81 -17.99 -12.62
C GLY A 57 13.08 -16.89 -13.66
N HIS A 58 13.87 -17.16 -14.71
CA HIS A 58 14.18 -16.17 -15.74
C HIS A 58 13.63 -16.60 -17.10
N TYR A 59 12.90 -15.70 -17.74
CA TYR A 59 12.26 -15.91 -19.03
C TYR A 59 12.71 -14.82 -20.01
N THR A 60 12.84 -15.21 -21.28
CA THR A 60 13.14 -14.31 -22.41
C THR A 60 12.11 -14.54 -23.51
N ALA A 61 11.98 -13.60 -24.44
CA ALA A 61 11.08 -13.71 -25.59
C ALA A 61 11.65 -12.91 -26.77
N GLU A 62 11.29 -13.32 -27.99
CA GLU A 62 11.71 -12.60 -29.20
C GLU A 62 10.89 -11.32 -29.40
N PRO A 63 11.49 -10.21 -29.87
CA PRO A 63 10.75 -9.00 -30.20
C PRO A 63 9.57 -9.26 -31.15
N GLY A 64 8.39 -8.78 -30.78
CA GLY A 64 7.14 -8.96 -31.54
C GLY A 64 6.27 -10.14 -31.08
N THR A 65 6.73 -10.94 -30.12
CA THR A 65 5.92 -11.99 -29.48
C THR A 65 5.02 -11.45 -28.37
N LYS A 66 4.01 -12.23 -27.95
CA LYS A 66 3.11 -11.87 -26.84
C LYS A 66 3.85 -11.85 -25.51
N ALA A 67 4.74 -12.82 -25.30
CA ALA A 67 5.64 -12.83 -24.14
C ALA A 67 6.56 -11.60 -24.10
N TRP A 68 7.06 -11.13 -25.25
CA TRP A 68 7.88 -9.91 -25.29
C TRP A 68 7.09 -8.67 -24.90
N ALA A 69 5.87 -8.53 -25.42
CA ALA A 69 4.97 -7.45 -25.03
C ALA A 69 4.63 -7.52 -23.53
N TRP A 70 4.42 -8.73 -22.99
CA TRP A 70 4.20 -8.94 -21.56
C TRP A 70 5.41 -8.53 -20.71
N ILE A 71 6.63 -8.98 -21.04
CA ILE A 71 7.87 -8.65 -20.29
C ILE A 71 8.14 -7.14 -20.30
N ARG A 72 7.93 -6.48 -21.45
CA ARG A 72 8.03 -5.02 -21.57
C ARG A 72 6.98 -4.32 -20.70
N ALA A 73 5.73 -4.76 -20.79
CA ALA A 73 4.66 -4.24 -19.95
C ALA A 73 4.96 -4.46 -18.46
N GLN A 74 5.51 -5.62 -18.04
CA GLN A 74 5.93 -5.86 -16.65
C GLN A 74 7.03 -4.90 -16.17
N SER A 75 7.91 -4.46 -17.08
CA SER A 75 8.99 -3.52 -16.74
C SER A 75 8.46 -2.11 -16.55
N ASP A 76 7.43 -1.76 -17.31
CA ASP A 76 6.79 -0.44 -17.30
C ASP A 76 5.51 -0.39 -16.45
N LEU A 77 5.08 -1.51 -15.87
CA LEU A 77 4.21 -1.53 -14.71
C LEU A 77 4.99 -0.79 -13.62
N THR A 78 4.83 0.53 -13.60
CA THR A 78 5.30 1.34 -12.50
C THR A 78 4.72 0.71 -11.26
N SER A 79 5.55 0.66 -10.23
CA SER A 79 5.17 0.21 -8.90
C SER A 79 4.06 1.04 -8.23
N GLU A 80 3.28 1.80 -9.00
CA GLU A 80 2.21 2.69 -8.60
C GLU A 80 0.87 1.95 -8.43
N LYS A 81 0.71 0.73 -9.00
CA LYS A 81 -0.24 -0.27 -8.46
C LYS A 81 0.41 -1.24 -7.46
N GLY A 82 1.54 -0.82 -6.90
CA GLY A 82 2.30 -1.57 -5.92
C GLY A 82 2.38 -0.88 -4.57
N SER A 83 1.52 0.09 -4.23
CA SER A 83 1.60 0.73 -2.91
C SER A 83 1.38 -0.30 -1.81
N GLU A 84 0.28 -1.05 -1.82
CA GLU A 84 0.03 -2.08 -0.79
C GLU A 84 1.10 -3.20 -0.80
N SER A 85 1.48 -3.71 -1.99
CA SER A 85 2.47 -4.81 -2.08
C SER A 85 3.93 -4.38 -1.83
N LYS A 86 4.32 -3.13 -2.11
CA LYS A 86 5.61 -2.57 -1.69
C LYS A 86 5.64 -2.29 -0.19
N LEU A 87 4.54 -1.81 0.40
CA LEU A 87 4.45 -1.58 1.84
C LEU A 87 4.59 -2.90 2.60
N GLU A 88 3.89 -3.95 2.17
CA GLU A 88 3.99 -5.30 2.72
C GLU A 88 5.40 -5.91 2.55
N LYS A 89 5.99 -5.85 1.36
CA LYS A 89 7.37 -6.38 1.14
C LYS A 89 8.45 -5.58 1.88
N ARG A 90 8.27 -4.26 2.09
CA ARG A 90 9.24 -3.41 2.80
C ARG A 90 9.15 -3.57 4.32
N GLN A 91 7.99 -3.91 4.88
CA GLN A 91 7.81 -4.14 6.32
C GLN A 91 8.44 -5.46 6.81
N GLN A 92 8.57 -6.46 5.94
CA GLN A 92 8.99 -7.82 6.34
C GLN A 92 10.44 -7.94 6.85
N TYR A 93 11.36 -7.05 6.46
CA TYR A 93 12.80 -7.25 6.71
C TYR A 93 13.52 -6.14 7.48
N ALA A 94 12.85 -5.02 7.79
CA ALA A 94 13.48 -3.88 8.47
C ALA A 94 12.42 -2.99 9.12
N ASN A 95 11.84 -3.44 10.23
CA ASN A 95 10.79 -2.70 10.88
C ASN A 95 11.35 -1.56 11.77
N ILE A 96 10.60 -0.47 11.90
CA ILE A 96 10.94 0.67 12.74
C ILE A 96 10.09 0.60 14.02
N GLY A 97 10.73 0.89 15.15
CA GLY A 97 10.07 1.00 16.44
C GLY A 97 9.92 2.47 16.79
N VAL A 98 8.75 2.87 17.25
CA VAL A 98 8.51 4.24 17.73
C VAL A 98 8.00 4.18 19.15
N SER A 99 8.48 5.10 19.96
CA SER A 99 8.11 5.23 21.36
C SER A 99 7.82 6.69 21.68
N MET A 100 6.88 6.93 22.57
CA MET A 100 6.52 8.27 23.01
C MET A 100 6.53 8.31 24.54
N PHE A 101 6.97 9.43 25.09
CA PHE A 101 7.21 9.57 26.52
C PHE A 101 6.59 10.85 27.07
N VAL A 102 6.13 10.79 28.32
CA VAL A 102 5.55 11.93 29.03
C VAL A 102 6.62 12.94 29.46
N GLY A 103 7.85 12.50 29.72
CA GLY A 103 8.97 13.36 30.09
C GLY A 103 9.83 13.78 28.89
N ASP A 104 10.75 14.70 29.15
CA ASP A 104 11.81 15.06 28.21
C ASP A 104 12.86 13.96 28.10
N LEU A 105 13.60 13.94 27.00
CA LEU A 105 14.71 13.03 26.74
C LEU A 105 14.36 11.55 26.96
N CYS A 106 13.13 11.17 26.59
CA CYS A 106 12.62 9.81 26.68
C CYS A 106 12.60 9.25 28.11
N THR A 107 12.17 10.08 29.06
CA THR A 107 12.03 9.72 30.47
C THR A 107 10.55 9.62 30.89
N GLY A 108 10.32 8.98 32.04
CA GLY A 108 8.97 8.85 32.62
C GLY A 108 8.12 7.76 31.96
N GLN A 109 6.80 7.94 32.00
CA GLN A 109 5.85 7.00 31.41
C GLN A 109 6.01 6.97 29.89
N ALA A 110 5.97 5.77 29.31
CA ALA A 110 6.20 5.55 27.90
C ALA A 110 5.16 4.62 27.28
N VAL A 111 4.91 4.81 25.99
CA VAL A 111 4.19 3.87 25.13
C VAL A 111 5.09 3.51 23.97
N TRP A 112 5.06 2.25 23.56
CA TRP A 112 5.98 1.65 22.61
C TRP A 112 5.18 0.92 21.54
N TRP A 113 5.58 1.10 20.29
CA TRP A 113 5.06 0.36 19.16
C TRP A 113 6.21 -0.27 18.41
N ASP A 114 6.22 -1.60 18.45
CA ASP A 114 7.02 -2.39 17.54
C ASP A 114 6.20 -2.67 16.29
N ASN A 115 6.90 -2.90 15.20
CA ASN A 115 6.33 -3.20 13.91
C ASN A 115 5.42 -2.10 13.30
N VAL A 116 5.88 -0.85 13.32
CA VAL A 116 5.10 0.31 12.83
C VAL A 116 4.75 0.17 11.35
N LEU A 117 3.45 0.26 11.07
CA LEU A 117 2.90 0.18 9.73
C LEU A 117 2.86 1.55 9.05
N TYR A 118 3.06 1.57 7.74
CA TYR A 118 2.89 2.79 6.96
C TYR A 118 1.42 3.19 6.88
N SER A 119 1.19 4.50 6.85
CA SER A 119 -0.13 5.12 6.75
C SER A 119 -1.13 4.71 7.85
N TYR A 120 -0.65 4.05 8.91
CA TYR A 120 -1.42 3.72 10.09
C TYR A 120 -1.19 4.76 11.19
N ASN A 121 -2.29 5.21 11.81
CA ASN A 121 -2.25 6.18 12.90
C ASN A 121 -2.04 5.48 14.24
N TYR A 122 -0.89 5.69 14.86
CA TYR A 122 -0.61 5.24 16.22
C TYR A 122 -0.85 6.39 17.18
N TYR A 123 -1.61 6.15 18.26
CA TYR A 123 -1.99 7.22 19.19
C TYR A 123 -2.04 6.77 20.63
N THR A 124 -2.00 7.75 21.51
CA THR A 124 -2.15 7.62 22.97
C THR A 124 -3.03 8.73 23.50
N THR A 125 -3.78 8.44 24.56
CA THR A 125 -4.66 9.41 25.23
C THR A 125 -3.90 10.33 26.19
N VAL A 126 -2.62 10.05 26.42
CA VAL A 126 -1.74 10.83 27.29
C VAL A 126 -0.90 11.78 26.44
N ASN A 127 -0.63 12.98 26.96
CA ASN A 127 0.24 13.95 26.30
C ASN A 127 1.70 13.52 26.40
N MET A 128 2.38 13.45 25.25
CA MET A 128 3.77 13.04 25.16
C MET A 128 4.64 14.21 24.68
N PHE A 129 5.87 14.30 25.19
CA PHE A 129 6.79 15.42 25.00
C PHE A 129 8.16 14.98 24.47
N SER A 130 8.39 13.68 24.33
CA SER A 130 9.55 13.19 23.58
C SER A 130 9.22 11.91 22.82
N VAL A 131 10.00 11.65 21.78
CA VAL A 131 9.82 10.54 20.86
C VAL A 131 11.14 9.81 20.69
N GLY A 132 11.08 8.48 20.77
CA GLY A 132 12.22 7.59 20.53
C GLY A 132 12.01 6.74 19.28
N ILE A 133 12.99 6.76 18.36
CA ILE A 133 13.05 5.89 17.18
C ILE A 133 14.03 4.74 17.43
N ARG A 134 13.65 3.51 17.07
CA ARG A 134 14.38 2.27 17.36
C ARG A 134 14.46 1.33 16.14
N TYR A 135 15.40 0.39 16.22
CA TYR A 135 15.77 -0.63 15.21
C TYR A 135 16.37 -0.10 13.91
N ARG A 136 15.84 0.97 13.34
CA ARG A 136 16.40 1.65 12.18
C ARG A 136 16.06 3.13 12.15
N SER A 137 16.84 3.91 11.40
CA SER A 137 16.51 5.28 11.08
C SER A 137 15.38 5.37 10.04
N LEU A 138 14.79 6.56 9.94
CA LEU A 138 13.93 6.92 8.82
C LEU A 138 14.74 6.89 7.51
N ARG A 139 14.15 6.39 6.43
CA ARG A 139 14.78 6.37 5.10
C ARG A 139 14.59 7.71 4.38
N VAL A 140 15.24 7.85 3.24
CA VAL A 140 15.21 9.08 2.41
C VAL A 140 13.84 9.34 1.80
N ASP A 141 13.05 8.29 1.58
CA ASP A 141 11.71 8.30 1.00
C ASP A 141 10.60 8.14 2.05
N GLU A 142 10.93 8.30 3.34
CA GLU A 142 10.01 8.16 4.45
C GLU A 142 9.87 9.46 5.23
N ARG A 143 8.67 9.69 5.76
CA ARG A 143 8.33 10.82 6.61
C ARG A 143 7.62 10.35 7.87
N LEU A 144 7.96 10.94 9.01
CA LEU A 144 7.25 10.72 10.28
C LEU A 144 6.43 11.96 10.61
N ASP A 145 5.12 11.82 10.53
CA ASP A 145 4.14 12.87 10.80
C ASP A 145 3.69 12.80 12.26
N PHE A 146 3.64 13.95 12.92
CA PHE A 146 3.14 14.07 14.28
C PHE A 146 1.89 14.92 14.35
N SER A 147 0.97 14.48 15.20
CA SER A 147 -0.32 15.12 15.40
C SER A 147 -0.68 15.22 16.88
N ARG A 148 -1.54 16.19 17.18
CA ARG A 148 -2.14 16.42 18.48
C ARG A 148 -3.63 16.10 18.45
N GLY A 149 -4.15 15.72 19.61
CA GLY A 149 -5.58 15.52 19.80
C GLY A 149 -6.39 16.80 19.63
N ASN A 150 -7.52 16.69 18.93
CA ASN A 150 -8.56 17.70 18.83
C ASN A 150 -9.91 17.05 19.10
N GLY A 151 -10.52 17.38 20.24
CA GLY A 151 -11.73 16.71 20.72
C GLY A 151 -11.51 15.21 20.92
N PHE A 152 -12.32 14.39 20.23
CA PHE A 152 -12.22 12.92 20.29
C PHE A 152 -11.22 12.31 19.30
N ASN A 153 -10.63 13.11 18.40
CA ASN A 153 -9.65 12.63 17.43
C ASN A 153 -8.23 12.93 17.94
N TYR A 154 -7.54 11.91 18.47
CA TYR A 154 -6.17 12.03 18.97
C TYR A 154 -5.12 12.34 17.88
N CYS A 155 -5.48 12.22 16.61
CA CYS A 155 -4.66 12.61 15.46
C CYS A 155 -5.23 13.84 14.72
N GLY A 156 -6.14 14.58 15.36
CA GLY A 156 -7.00 15.57 14.70
C GLY A 156 -6.34 16.86 14.24
N THR A 157 -5.11 17.15 14.69
CA THR A 157 -4.37 18.33 14.24
C THR A 157 -2.93 17.95 13.94
N HIS A 158 -2.54 18.04 12.67
CA HIS A 158 -1.15 17.88 12.27
C HIS A 158 -0.30 19.01 12.87
N LEU A 159 0.89 18.66 13.37
CA LEU A 159 1.81 19.60 13.98
C LEU A 159 3.02 19.85 13.08
N TYR A 160 3.77 18.79 12.81
CA TYR A 160 4.98 18.84 12.00
C TYR A 160 5.33 17.45 11.48
N SER A 161 6.22 17.46 10.50
CA SER A 161 6.77 16.26 9.89
C SER A 161 8.28 16.23 10.03
N ILE A 162 8.83 15.03 10.18
CA ILE A 162 10.26 14.79 10.02
C ILE A 162 10.46 14.08 8.69
N GLU A 163 10.95 14.82 7.70
CA GLU A 163 10.95 14.39 6.30
C GLU A 163 12.21 13.65 5.87
N ARG A 164 13.29 13.61 6.67
CA ARG A 164 14.53 12.93 6.25
C ARG A 164 15.32 12.40 7.44
N SER A 165 15.83 11.17 7.30
CA SER A 165 16.97 10.60 8.04
C SER A 165 16.99 10.85 9.55
N ALA A 166 15.84 10.76 10.22
CA ALA A 166 15.80 10.77 11.68
C ALA A 166 16.57 9.53 12.19
N PRO A 167 17.72 9.70 12.88
CA PRO A 167 18.50 8.58 13.35
C PRO A 167 17.76 7.83 14.46
N VAL A 168 18.20 6.59 14.71
CA VAL A 168 17.83 5.88 15.94
C VAL A 168 18.27 6.72 17.14
N GLY A 169 17.37 6.93 18.08
CA GLY A 169 17.65 7.78 19.24
C GLY A 169 16.39 8.43 19.80
N CYS A 170 16.61 9.36 20.73
CA CYS A 170 15.57 10.13 21.37
C CYS A 170 15.67 11.60 20.97
N PHE A 171 14.53 12.25 20.80
CA PHE A 171 14.45 13.69 20.67
C PHE A 171 13.21 14.24 21.38
N ASN A 172 13.31 15.48 21.84
CA ASN A 172 12.17 16.18 22.40
C ASN A 172 11.21 16.58 21.27
N SER A 173 9.92 16.46 21.54
CA SER A 173 8.85 16.87 20.66
C SER A 173 8.06 17.99 21.30
N GLN A 174 7.20 18.63 20.51
CA GLN A 174 6.07 19.35 21.10
C GLN A 174 5.09 18.36 21.74
N LEU A 175 4.03 18.86 22.36
CA LEU A 175 2.95 18.03 22.86
C LEU A 175 2.31 17.26 21.69
N VAL A 176 2.53 15.94 21.65
CA VAL A 176 2.04 15.03 20.62
C VAL A 176 1.19 13.93 21.25
N ASN A 177 0.17 13.48 20.52
CA ASN A 177 -0.67 12.35 20.93
C ASN A 177 -0.67 11.24 19.88
N CYS A 178 -0.26 11.54 18.65
CA CYS A 178 -0.34 10.63 17.53
C CYS A 178 0.85 10.80 16.58
N PHE A 179 1.24 9.70 15.95
CA PHE A 179 2.19 9.73 14.83
C PHE A 179 1.75 8.78 13.71
N ARG A 180 2.29 9.02 12.52
CA ARG A 180 2.12 8.18 11.33
C ARG A 180 3.41 8.21 10.51
N ILE A 181 3.82 7.05 9.98
CA ILE A 181 4.91 6.99 9.01
C ILE A 181 4.30 6.89 7.62
N ASP A 182 4.71 7.76 6.70
CA ASP A 182 4.30 7.74 5.31
C ASP A 182 5.51 7.75 4.37
N LEU A 183 5.24 7.48 3.09
CA LEU A 183 6.21 7.67 2.02
C LEU A 183 6.12 9.09 1.47
N ILE A 184 7.25 9.67 1.12
CA ILE A 184 7.33 10.95 0.42
C ILE A 184 7.07 10.68 -1.06
N THR A 185 5.95 11.20 -1.57
CA THR A 185 5.59 11.19 -2.99
C THR A 185 6.21 12.37 -3.73
#